data_AF-A0A813E484-F1
#
_entry.id   AF-A0A813E484-F1
#
_cell.length_a   1.000
_cell.length_b   1.000
_cell.length_c   1.000
_cell.angle_alpha   90.00
_cell.angle_beta   90.00
_cell.angle_gamma   90.00
#
_symmetry.space_group_name_H-M   'P 1'
#
loop_
_entity.id
_entity.type
_entity.pdbx_description
1 polymer ?
#
loop_
_entity_poly.entity_id
_entity_poly.type
_entity_poly.pdbx_seq_one_letter_code
_entity_poly.pdbx_strand_id
1 'polypeptide(L)'
;MIHKDLVGWMAIGIENLGGGHFGMNGVRVVMGLNNSATSPSIGEYKIDEALTAFRQWQTQLSPSAFMAAEMSLTKYFSSIHFKTNIIYGMPLNVTSGTSRLIWARARNAYVTVDLGGFAAYHSDVNGDPSQRARFRGHVRLDLASGLEIPTSASASASAGAPSNSLSVSRAASSQSRSGAFEFLAALAVLQAATSLQWLL
;
A
#
# COMPACT_ATOMS: atom_id res chain seq x y z
N MET A 1 9.91 -17.66 15.12
CA MET A 1 8.57 -17.26 15.60
C MET A 1 7.64 -17.27 14.40
N ILE A 2 6.68 -18.20 14.33
CA ILE A 2 5.83 -18.37 13.15
C ILE A 2 4.65 -17.40 13.27
N HIS A 3 4.62 -16.38 12.42
CA HIS A 3 3.41 -15.60 12.17
C HIS A 3 2.37 -16.57 11.61
N LYS A 4 1.23 -16.75 12.29
CA LYS A 4 0.10 -17.58 11.85
C LYS A 4 -0.57 -16.99 10.60
N ASP A 5 0.21 -16.74 9.55
CA ASP A 5 -0.12 -16.03 8.32
C ASP A 5 -0.62 -14.58 8.47
N LEU A 6 -0.50 -14.00 9.67
CA LEU A 6 -0.83 -12.60 9.94
C LEU A 6 0.25 -11.66 9.39
N VAL A 7 -0.14 -10.41 9.10
CA VAL A 7 0.87 -9.39 8.80
C VAL A 7 1.59 -8.95 10.07
N GLY A 8 2.89 -8.68 9.95
CA GLY A 8 3.65 -7.90 10.92
C GLY A 8 3.36 -6.41 10.79
N TRP A 9 3.21 -5.94 9.55
CA TRP A 9 2.75 -4.58 9.26
C TRP A 9 2.14 -4.49 7.86
N MET A 10 1.32 -3.47 7.66
CA MET A 10 0.84 -3.06 6.34
C MET A 10 0.73 -1.55 6.27
N ALA A 11 0.95 -0.98 5.10
CA ALA A 11 0.92 0.46 4.88
C ALA A 11 0.27 0.82 3.56
N ILE A 12 -0.35 1.99 3.54
CA ILE A 12 -0.81 2.69 2.35
C ILE A 12 -0.44 4.16 2.48
N GLY A 13 0.00 4.78 1.39
CA GLY A 13 0.42 6.17 1.42
C GLY A 13 0.34 6.85 0.07
N ILE A 14 0.57 8.17 0.09
CA ILE A 14 0.51 9.00 -1.12
C ILE A 14 1.89 9.01 -1.77
N GLU A 15 1.96 8.53 -3.01
CA GLU A 15 3.21 8.49 -3.80
C GLU A 15 3.90 9.86 -3.80
N ASN A 16 5.18 9.90 -3.42
CA ASN A 16 5.98 11.11 -3.47
C ASN A 16 6.54 11.30 -4.88
N LEU A 17 5.87 12.11 -5.72
CA LEU A 17 6.32 12.35 -7.09
C LEU A 17 7.72 12.97 -7.13
N GLY A 18 8.63 12.34 -7.87
CA GLY A 18 10.04 12.72 -7.90
C GLY A 18 10.89 12.17 -6.75
N GLY A 19 10.27 11.51 -5.77
CA GLY A 19 10.97 10.78 -4.73
C GLY A 19 11.73 9.58 -5.29
N GLY A 20 12.88 9.28 -4.68
CA GLY A 20 13.66 8.07 -4.98
C GLY A 20 12.84 6.78 -4.78
N HIS A 21 13.36 5.69 -5.34
CA HIS A 21 12.78 4.35 -5.21
C HIS A 21 11.30 4.29 -5.62
N PHE A 22 11.00 4.86 -6.79
CA PHE A 22 9.65 4.95 -7.36
C PHE A 22 8.70 5.74 -6.45
N GLY A 23 9.14 6.88 -5.92
CA GLY A 23 8.30 7.76 -5.10
C GLY A 23 8.02 7.24 -3.68
N MET A 24 8.81 6.28 -3.20
CA MET A 24 8.71 5.79 -1.82
C MET A 24 9.49 6.65 -0.84
N ASN A 25 10.62 7.23 -1.25
CA ASN A 25 11.39 8.10 -0.37
C ASN A 25 10.55 9.33 0.04
N GLY A 26 10.46 9.63 1.34
CA GLY A 26 9.66 10.75 1.84
C GLY A 26 8.14 10.53 1.77
N VAL A 27 7.68 9.33 1.42
CA VAL A 27 6.25 9.01 1.32
C VAL A 27 5.57 9.14 2.68
N ARG A 28 4.36 9.71 2.64
CA ARG A 28 3.46 9.87 3.78
C ARG A 28 2.48 8.72 3.81
N VAL A 29 2.46 7.97 4.90
CA VAL A 29 1.74 6.69 4.98
C VAL A 29 0.85 6.63 6.21
N VAL A 30 -0.25 5.90 6.06
CA VAL A 30 -0.94 5.24 7.15
C VAL A 30 -0.35 3.84 7.28
N MET A 31 0.09 3.47 8.49
CA MET A 31 0.67 2.16 8.74
C MET A 31 -0.01 1.49 9.92
N GLY A 32 -0.46 0.25 9.69
CA GLY A 32 -0.89 -0.68 10.71
C GLY A 32 0.29 -1.54 11.17
N LEU A 33 0.49 -1.60 12.48
CA LEU A 33 1.58 -2.30 13.13
C LEU A 33 1.02 -3.42 14.00
N ASN A 34 1.46 -4.64 13.74
CA ASN A 34 1.24 -5.78 14.60
C ASN A 34 2.52 -6.02 15.41
N ASN A 35 2.42 -5.79 16.72
CA ASN A 35 3.51 -6.00 17.66
C ASN A 35 3.13 -7.18 18.56
N SER A 36 4.07 -8.08 18.86
CA SER A 36 3.83 -9.21 19.76
C SER A 36 3.69 -8.78 21.23
N ALA A 37 4.25 -7.63 21.60
CA ALA A 37 4.28 -7.14 22.98
C ALA A 37 3.15 -6.16 23.33
N THR A 38 2.51 -5.56 22.31
CA THR A 38 1.45 -4.56 22.50
C THR A 38 0.28 -4.85 21.59
N SER A 39 -0.88 -4.25 21.88
CA SER A 39 -2.01 -4.30 20.95
C SER A 39 -1.63 -3.78 19.56
N PRO A 40 -2.22 -4.32 18.48
CA PRO A 40 -2.08 -3.75 17.15
C PRO A 40 -2.44 -2.27 17.15
N SER A 41 -1.70 -1.50 16.37
CA SER A 41 -1.86 -0.04 16.32
C SER A 41 -1.86 0.46 14.90
N ILE A 42 -2.36 1.68 14.72
CA ILE A 42 -2.38 2.37 13.44
C ILE A 42 -1.92 3.80 13.66
N GLY A 43 -1.10 4.30 12.74
CA GLY A 43 -0.51 5.64 12.84
C GLY A 43 -0.21 6.23 11.48
N GLU A 44 -0.02 7.54 11.47
CA GLU A 44 0.53 8.27 10.33
C GLU A 44 2.03 8.42 10.48
N TYR A 45 2.76 8.14 9.41
CA TYR A 45 4.21 8.19 9.40
C TYR A 45 4.72 8.81 8.11
N LYS A 46 5.97 9.26 8.15
CA LYS A 46 6.73 9.62 6.97
C LYS A 46 7.92 8.67 6.87
N ILE A 47 8.07 8.04 5.70
CA ILE A 47 9.29 7.28 5.39
C ILE A 47 10.42 8.28 5.19
N ASP A 48 11.62 7.90 5.63
CA ASP A 48 12.84 8.67 5.42
C ASP A 48 13.01 9.15 3.97
N GLU A 49 13.55 10.36 3.79
CA GLU A 49 13.69 11.00 2.47
C GLU A 49 14.87 10.46 1.65
N ALA A 50 15.89 9.91 2.30
CA ALA A 50 17.07 9.36 1.67
C ALA A 50 17.01 7.83 1.55
N LEU A 51 16.35 7.17 2.49
CA LEU A 51 16.40 5.72 2.63
C LEU A 51 15.18 5.02 2.03
N THR A 52 15.35 3.73 1.73
CA THR A 52 14.64 3.04 0.65
C THR A 52 13.61 2.02 1.16
N ALA A 53 13.08 2.19 2.37
CA ALA A 53 12.24 1.14 2.95
C ALA A 53 11.19 1.64 3.95
N PHE A 54 10.02 1.01 3.88
CA PHE A 54 8.92 1.04 4.87
C PHE A 54 9.32 0.58 6.28
N ARG A 55 10.60 0.38 6.59
CA ARG A 55 11.10 0.12 7.95
C ARG A 55 11.79 1.32 8.58
N GLN A 56 11.96 2.39 7.82
CA GLN A 56 12.61 3.64 8.23
C GLN A 56 11.54 4.73 8.37
N TRP A 57 10.50 4.42 9.12
CA TRP A 57 9.55 5.38 9.65
C TRP A 57 9.86 5.50 11.13
N GLN A 58 10.35 6.64 11.60
CA GLN A 58 10.81 6.75 12.98
C GLN A 58 9.89 7.58 13.86
N THR A 59 9.10 8.48 13.27
CA THR A 59 8.27 9.40 14.05
C THR A 59 6.85 9.37 13.55
N GLN A 60 5.97 8.82 14.39
CA GLN A 60 4.54 8.94 14.22
C GLN A 60 4.16 10.42 14.27
N LEU A 61 3.27 10.85 13.37
CA LEU A 61 2.71 12.18 13.47
C LEU A 61 1.77 12.26 14.69
N SER A 62 1.97 13.28 15.51
CA SER A 62 1.09 13.59 16.64
C SER A 62 0.83 15.10 16.71
N PRO A 63 -0.44 15.54 16.79
CA PRO A 63 -1.65 14.71 16.71
C PRO A 63 -1.87 14.13 15.31
N SER A 64 -2.56 12.99 15.23
CA SER A 64 -2.96 12.40 13.94
C SER A 64 -4.20 13.10 13.37
N ALA A 65 -4.33 13.12 12.05
CA ALA A 65 -5.50 13.56 11.30
C ALA A 65 -6.65 12.53 11.26
N PHE A 66 -6.48 11.35 11.85
CA PHE A 66 -7.52 10.32 11.88
C PHE A 66 -8.75 10.77 12.67
N MET A 67 -9.93 10.62 12.05
CA MET A 67 -11.22 10.72 12.72
C MET A 67 -11.60 9.42 13.44
N ALA A 68 -11.19 8.30 12.86
CA ALA A 68 -11.36 6.95 13.40
C ALA A 68 -10.26 6.08 12.78
N ALA A 69 -9.71 5.14 13.55
CA ALA A 69 -8.69 4.23 13.05
C ALA A 69 -8.60 2.96 13.91
N GLU A 70 -8.57 1.79 13.27
CA GLU A 70 -8.41 0.49 13.93
C GLU A 70 -7.66 -0.50 13.02
N MET A 71 -7.05 -1.50 13.65
CA MET A 71 -6.42 -2.64 12.97
C MET A 71 -7.02 -3.94 13.48
N SER A 72 -7.59 -4.73 12.58
CA SER A 72 -8.23 -6.00 12.89
C SER A 72 -7.35 -7.16 12.45
N LEU A 73 -7.10 -8.07 13.39
CA LEU A 73 -6.33 -9.30 13.17
C LEU A 73 -7.19 -10.50 13.52
N THR A 74 -7.54 -11.29 12.51
CA THR A 74 -8.26 -12.57 12.68
C THR A 74 -7.38 -13.71 12.21
N LYS A 75 -7.76 -14.97 12.52
CA LYS A 75 -7.05 -16.15 11.99
C LYS A 75 -7.02 -16.26 10.45
N TYR A 76 -7.82 -15.46 9.73
CA TYR A 76 -7.98 -15.57 8.28
C TYR A 76 -7.48 -14.35 7.51
N PHE A 77 -7.54 -13.17 8.13
CA PHE A 77 -7.16 -11.94 7.47
C PHE A 77 -6.64 -10.91 8.46
N SER A 78 -5.95 -9.92 7.90
CA SER A 78 -5.55 -8.70 8.59
C SER A 78 -6.09 -7.52 7.80
N SER A 79 -6.64 -6.52 8.48
CA SER A 79 -7.14 -5.30 7.85
C SER A 79 -6.80 -4.07 8.69
N ILE A 80 -6.70 -2.93 8.01
CA ILE A 80 -6.69 -1.61 8.64
C ILE A 80 -7.93 -0.86 8.17
N HIS A 81 -8.60 -0.20 9.11
CA HIS A 81 -9.74 0.67 8.82
C HIS A 81 -9.39 2.05 9.38
N PHE A 82 -9.54 3.09 8.57
CA PHE A 82 -9.31 4.45 9.02
C PHE A 82 -10.16 5.43 8.23
N LYS A 83 -10.46 6.56 8.85
CA LYS A 83 -11.20 7.66 8.25
C LYS A 83 -10.36 8.92 8.32
N THR A 84 -9.99 9.45 7.16
CA THR A 84 -9.23 10.70 7.04
C THR A 84 -9.46 11.37 5.69
N ASN A 85 -9.25 12.68 5.62
CA ASN A 85 -9.10 13.45 4.38
C ASN A 85 -7.65 13.93 4.14
N ILE A 86 -6.74 13.61 5.07
CA ILE A 86 -5.34 14.04 5.08
C ILE A 86 -4.46 12.86 5.53
N ILE A 87 -3.33 12.63 4.86
CA ILE A 87 -2.29 11.70 5.33
C ILE A 87 -1.00 12.48 5.58
N TYR A 88 -0.58 12.56 6.83
CA TYR A 88 0.62 13.27 7.28
C TYR A 88 0.69 14.71 6.75
N GLY A 89 -0.40 15.46 6.94
CA GLY A 89 -0.54 16.84 6.46
C GLY A 89 -0.77 17.00 4.95
N MET A 90 -0.79 15.92 4.16
CA MET A 90 -1.08 15.96 2.73
C MET A 90 -2.56 15.63 2.45
N PRO A 91 -3.33 16.53 1.81
CA PRO A 91 -4.74 16.28 1.52
C PRO A 91 -4.91 15.17 0.48
N LEU A 92 -5.98 14.39 0.64
CA LEU A 92 -6.43 13.40 -0.34
C LEU A 92 -7.41 14.02 -1.34
N ASN A 93 -7.35 13.58 -2.59
CA ASN A 93 -8.25 13.99 -3.67
C ASN A 93 -9.61 13.27 -3.54
N VAL A 94 -10.36 13.53 -2.46
CA VAL A 94 -11.61 12.81 -2.11
C VAL A 94 -12.86 13.31 -2.85
N THR A 95 -12.82 14.52 -3.42
CA THR A 95 -13.95 15.10 -4.15
C THR A 95 -13.78 15.03 -5.67
N SER A 96 -12.55 15.12 -6.16
CA SER A 96 -12.23 15.03 -7.58
C SER A 96 -10.73 14.80 -7.79
N GLY A 97 -10.36 14.22 -8.93
CA GLY A 97 -8.99 13.99 -9.33
C GLY A 97 -8.49 12.57 -9.04
N THR A 98 -7.20 12.35 -9.29
CA THR A 98 -6.57 11.04 -9.11
C THR A 98 -5.62 11.07 -7.93
N SER A 99 -5.73 10.11 -7.02
CA SER A 99 -4.74 9.83 -5.99
C SER A 99 -3.80 8.72 -6.48
N ARG A 100 -2.49 8.99 -6.44
CA ARG A 100 -1.47 7.96 -6.65
C ARG A 100 -1.06 7.42 -5.30
N LEU A 101 -1.40 6.17 -5.04
CA LEU A 101 -1.13 5.53 -3.78
C LEU A 101 -0.07 4.45 -3.96
N ILE A 102 0.76 4.31 -2.96
CA ILE A 102 1.65 3.17 -2.80
C ILE A 102 1.18 2.34 -1.62
N TRP A 103 1.38 1.04 -1.68
CA TRP A 103 1.05 0.13 -0.59
C TRP A 103 2.15 -0.90 -0.41
N ALA A 104 2.27 -1.41 0.80
CA ALA A 104 3.15 -2.52 1.11
C ALA A 104 2.68 -3.29 2.35
N ARG A 105 3.13 -4.53 2.51
CA ARG A 105 2.88 -5.36 3.70
C ARG A 105 4.02 -6.34 3.93
N ALA A 106 4.22 -6.77 5.17
CA ALA A 106 5.15 -7.85 5.50
C ALA A 106 4.51 -8.89 6.41
N ARG A 107 4.87 -10.16 6.23
CA ARG A 107 4.41 -11.30 7.07
C ARG A 107 5.56 -12.05 7.77
N ASN A 108 6.81 -11.71 7.50
CA ASN A 108 7.99 -12.44 8.01
C ASN A 108 8.40 -12.09 9.44
N ALA A 109 8.07 -10.91 9.97
CA ALA A 109 8.41 -10.58 11.35
C ALA A 109 7.44 -9.56 11.97
N TYR A 110 7.33 -9.60 13.31
CA TYR A 110 6.59 -8.58 14.06
C TYR A 110 7.36 -7.26 13.98
N VAL A 111 6.62 -6.16 14.09
CA VAL A 111 7.26 -4.88 14.35
C VAL A 111 7.72 -4.89 15.80
N THR A 112 8.98 -4.54 16.04
CA THR A 112 9.47 -4.28 17.40
C THR A 112 9.53 -2.78 17.60
N VAL A 113 9.27 -2.33 18.83
CA VAL A 113 9.38 -0.91 19.22
C VAL A 113 10.79 -0.54 19.68
N ASP A 114 11.65 -1.54 19.88
CA ASP A 114 13.01 -1.34 20.37
C ASP A 114 13.87 -0.55 19.35
N LEU A 115 14.71 0.35 19.86
CA LEU A 115 15.67 1.16 19.09
C LEU A 115 15.07 1.98 17.93
N GLY A 116 13.90 2.57 18.14
CA GLY A 116 13.25 3.44 17.13
C GLY A 116 12.44 2.67 16.09
N GLY A 117 12.18 1.38 16.33
CA GLY A 117 11.31 0.57 15.52
C GLY A 117 12.06 -0.30 14.50
N PHE A 118 11.80 -1.61 14.51
CA PHE A 118 12.19 -2.49 13.40
C PHE A 118 10.94 -2.97 12.68
N ALA A 119 10.87 -2.71 11.38
CA ALA A 119 9.90 -3.37 10.50
C ALA A 119 10.66 -4.27 9.52
N ALA A 120 10.17 -5.50 9.32
CA ALA A 120 10.76 -6.37 8.31
C ALA A 120 10.49 -5.85 6.91
N TYR A 121 11.31 -6.26 5.94
CA TYR A 121 11.08 -5.91 4.54
C TYR A 121 9.79 -6.55 4.02
N HIS A 122 9.08 -5.90 3.09
CA HIS A 122 7.81 -6.41 2.55
C HIS A 122 8.02 -7.74 1.82
N SER A 123 7.58 -8.82 2.45
CA SER A 123 7.71 -10.19 1.94
C SER A 123 6.67 -11.11 2.54
N ASP A 124 6.63 -12.33 2.02
CA ASP A 124 5.94 -13.46 2.64
C ASP A 124 6.64 -13.89 3.94
N VAL A 125 6.13 -14.97 4.54
CA VAL A 125 6.67 -15.55 5.78
C VAL A 125 8.11 -16.06 5.63
N ASN A 126 8.52 -16.48 4.42
CA ASN A 126 9.85 -17.03 4.14
C ASN A 126 10.89 -15.96 3.79
N GLY A 127 10.46 -14.73 3.51
CA GLY A 127 11.36 -13.66 3.11
C GLY A 127 11.82 -13.74 1.65
N ASP A 128 11.15 -14.52 0.80
CA ASP A 128 11.62 -14.80 -0.57
C ASP A 128 11.67 -13.51 -1.41
N PRO A 129 12.88 -13.09 -1.84
CA PRO A 129 13.04 -11.91 -2.68
C PRO A 129 12.27 -11.98 -4.01
N SER A 130 12.06 -13.18 -4.56
CA SER A 130 11.37 -13.39 -5.84
C SER A 130 9.89 -12.99 -5.76
N GLN A 131 9.28 -13.11 -4.57
CA GLN A 131 7.87 -12.82 -4.36
C GLN A 131 7.59 -11.37 -3.95
N ARG A 132 8.62 -10.54 -3.74
CA ARG A 132 8.49 -9.16 -3.21
C ARG A 132 7.48 -8.31 -3.97
N ALA A 133 7.36 -8.50 -5.28
CA ALA A 133 6.40 -7.76 -6.11
C ALA A 133 4.92 -7.98 -5.71
N ARG A 134 4.61 -9.03 -4.95
CA ARG A 134 3.26 -9.33 -4.42
C ARG A 134 2.96 -8.67 -3.07
N PHE A 135 3.97 -8.05 -2.46
CA PHE A 135 3.91 -7.47 -1.12
C PHE A 135 4.05 -5.95 -1.14
N ARG A 136 4.10 -5.35 -2.33
CA ARG A 136 4.09 -3.91 -2.54
C ARG A 136 3.48 -3.58 -3.89
N GLY A 137 3.03 -2.35 -4.07
CA GLY A 137 2.58 -1.89 -5.36
C GLY A 137 2.21 -0.43 -5.38
N HIS A 138 1.77 -0.01 -6.57
CA HIS A 138 1.18 1.29 -6.84
C HIS A 138 -0.26 1.05 -7.27
N VAL A 139 -1.13 1.99 -6.94
CA VAL A 139 -2.51 2.02 -7.42
C VAL A 139 -2.91 3.47 -7.67
N ARG A 140 -3.63 3.72 -8.75
CA ARG A 140 -4.22 5.03 -9.04
C ARG A 140 -5.71 4.94 -8.79
N LEU A 141 -6.22 5.78 -7.90
CA LEU A 141 -7.64 5.76 -7.53
C LEU A 141 -8.25 7.12 -7.76
N ASP A 142 -9.46 7.15 -8.30
CA ASP A 142 -10.38 8.24 -8.06
C ASP A 142 -11.11 7.94 -6.74
N LEU A 143 -10.77 8.66 -5.68
CA LEU A 143 -11.36 8.42 -4.36
C LEU A 143 -12.80 8.92 -4.26
N ALA A 144 -13.25 9.77 -5.18
CA ALA A 144 -14.63 10.25 -5.22
C ALA A 144 -15.57 9.16 -5.76
N SER A 145 -15.15 8.44 -6.81
CA SER A 145 -15.91 7.32 -7.38
C SER A 145 -15.55 5.95 -6.80
N GLY A 146 -14.41 5.84 -6.10
CA GLY A 146 -13.87 4.58 -5.60
C GLY A 146 -13.29 3.66 -6.68
N LEU A 147 -13.08 4.17 -7.90
CA LEU A 147 -12.63 3.38 -9.04
C LEU A 147 -11.10 3.44 -9.20
N GLU A 148 -10.52 2.28 -9.54
CA GLU A 148 -9.13 2.23 -10.00
C GLU A 148 -9.03 2.83 -11.40
N ILE A 149 -8.13 3.78 -11.56
CA ILE A 149 -7.81 4.38 -12.85
C ILE A 149 -6.68 3.55 -13.47
N PRO A 150 -6.92 2.89 -14.63
CA PRO A 150 -5.88 2.14 -15.30
C PRO A 150 -4.67 3.02 -15.52
N THR A 151 -3.50 2.54 -15.12
CA THR A 151 -2.26 3.17 -15.59
C THR A 151 -2.19 2.83 -17.07
N SER A 152 -2.64 3.74 -17.94
CA SER A 152 -2.45 3.59 -19.37
C SER A 152 -0.99 3.23 -19.56
N ALA A 153 -0.73 2.02 -20.06
CA ALA A 153 0.62 1.57 -20.32
C ALA A 153 1.26 2.70 -21.13
N SER A 154 2.32 3.30 -20.57
CA SER A 154 3.17 4.20 -21.33
C SER A 154 3.50 3.44 -22.62
N ALA A 155 2.86 3.82 -23.72
CA ALA A 155 3.24 3.36 -25.04
C ALA A 155 4.68 3.81 -25.19
N SER A 156 5.62 2.91 -24.94
CA SER A 156 7.00 3.11 -25.29
C SER A 156 7.02 3.23 -26.80
N ALA A 157 6.93 4.47 -27.28
CA ALA A 157 7.28 4.84 -28.63
C ALA A 157 8.79 4.59 -28.75
N SER A 158 9.16 3.35 -29.04
CA SER A 158 10.47 3.04 -29.61
C SER A 158 10.42 3.50 -31.06
N ALA A 159 10.79 4.76 -31.27
CA ALA A 159 11.11 5.26 -32.59
C ALA A 159 12.37 4.52 -33.09
N GLY A 160 12.19 3.71 -34.13
CA GLY A 160 13.19 3.46 -35.18
C GLY A 160 14.29 2.43 -34.90
N ALA A 161 14.08 1.18 -35.36
CA ALA A 161 15.11 0.38 -36.01
C ALA A 161 14.45 -0.69 -36.92
N PRO A 162 15.01 -0.99 -38.10
CA PRO A 162 14.31 -1.72 -39.16
C PRO A 162 14.30 -3.24 -38.95
N SER A 163 13.32 -3.84 -39.62
CA SER A 163 12.94 -5.25 -39.71
C SER A 163 14.09 -6.23 -39.94
N ASN A 164 14.10 -7.31 -39.15
CA ASN A 164 14.42 -8.65 -39.66
C ASN A 164 13.44 -9.66 -39.06
N SER A 165 12.67 -10.27 -39.96
CA SER A 165 11.63 -11.27 -39.70
C SER A 165 12.24 -12.62 -39.36
N LEU A 166 11.94 -13.14 -38.17
CA LEU A 166 11.92 -14.58 -37.89
C LEU A 166 10.77 -14.84 -36.90
N SER A 167 9.64 -15.25 -37.45
CA SER A 167 8.43 -15.65 -36.76
C SER A 167 8.66 -16.97 -36.02
N VAL A 168 8.80 -16.91 -34.69
CA VAL A 168 8.60 -18.05 -33.80
C VAL A 168 7.37 -17.75 -32.95
N SER A 169 6.26 -18.35 -33.34
CA SER A 169 4.99 -18.34 -32.62
C SER A 169 5.16 -19.08 -31.30
N ARG A 170 5.41 -18.35 -30.21
CA ARG A 170 5.27 -18.85 -28.85
C ARG A 170 4.07 -18.16 -28.23
N ALA A 171 2.98 -18.90 -28.09
CA ALA A 171 1.82 -18.50 -27.31
C ALA A 171 2.28 -18.25 -25.86
N ALA A 172 2.51 -16.99 -25.52
CA ALA A 172 2.67 -16.57 -24.14
C ALA A 172 1.27 -16.54 -23.51
N SER A 173 1.02 -17.49 -22.62
CA SER A 173 -0.15 -17.50 -21.76
C SER A 173 -0.20 -16.18 -20.99
N SER A 174 -1.27 -15.42 -21.22
CA SER A 174 -1.62 -14.24 -20.45
C SER A 174 -2.03 -14.67 -19.05
N GLN A 175 -1.06 -14.88 -18.15
CA GLN A 175 -1.33 -14.89 -16.72
C GLN A 175 -1.62 -13.45 -16.28
N SER A 176 -2.89 -13.09 -16.46
CA SER A 176 -3.53 -11.93 -15.86
C SER A 176 -3.25 -11.94 -14.35
N ARG A 177 -2.65 -10.85 -13.89
CA ARG A 177 -2.16 -10.63 -12.53
C ARG A 177 -3.33 -10.56 -11.55
N SER A 178 -3.65 -11.68 -10.91
CA SER A 178 -4.73 -11.79 -9.90
C SER A 178 -4.38 -11.20 -8.53
N GLY A 179 -3.18 -10.63 -8.33
CA GLY A 179 -2.76 -10.07 -7.04
C GLY A 179 -3.41 -8.73 -6.65
N ALA A 180 -3.97 -7.98 -7.62
CA ALA A 180 -4.64 -6.70 -7.34
C ALA A 180 -6.08 -6.88 -6.84
N PHE A 181 -6.76 -7.96 -7.25
CA PHE A 181 -8.18 -8.19 -6.96
C PHE A 181 -8.46 -8.53 -5.48
N GLU A 182 -7.55 -9.21 -4.77
CA GLU A 182 -7.73 -9.47 -3.33
C GLU A 182 -7.48 -8.23 -2.46
N PHE A 183 -6.69 -7.25 -2.93
CA PHE A 183 -6.46 -6.02 -2.17
C PHE A 183 -7.62 -5.02 -2.33
N LEU A 184 -8.30 -5.01 -3.48
CA LEU A 184 -9.50 -4.18 -3.70
C LEU A 184 -10.69 -4.63 -2.84
N ALA A 185 -10.84 -5.93 -2.57
CA ALA A 185 -11.84 -6.42 -1.61
C ALA A 185 -11.58 -5.95 -0.17
N ALA A 186 -10.31 -5.66 0.18
CA ALA A 186 -9.94 -5.07 1.46
C ALA A 186 -9.92 -3.53 1.46
N LEU A 187 -9.81 -2.89 0.29
CA LEU A 187 -9.94 -1.44 0.12
C LEU A 187 -11.40 -0.96 0.08
N ALA A 188 -12.36 -1.89 0.01
CA ALA A 188 -13.81 -1.63 0.00
C ALA A 188 -14.41 -1.26 1.38
N VAL A 189 -13.63 -0.59 2.24
CA VAL A 189 -14.16 0.12 3.43
C VAL A 189 -13.64 1.55 3.46
N LEU A 190 -13.62 2.22 2.31
CA LEU A 190 -13.75 3.67 2.25
C LEU A 190 -15.24 3.98 2.01
N GLN A 191 -16.07 3.86 3.06
CA GLN A 191 -17.43 4.42 3.02
C GLN A 191 -17.28 5.95 2.96
N ALA A 192 -17.23 6.47 1.74
CA ALA A 192 -17.49 7.86 1.47
C ALA A 192 -18.84 8.22 2.09
N ALA A 193 -18.83 9.26 2.90
CA ALA A 193 -19.99 9.77 3.59
C ALA A 193 -21.06 10.23 2.59
N THR A 194 -22.10 9.42 2.41
CA THR A 194 -23.44 9.92 2.14
C THR A 194 -24.41 9.13 3.02
N SER A 195 -24.62 9.63 4.23
CA SER A 195 -25.86 9.35 4.97
C SER A 195 -27.00 9.99 4.18
N LEU A 196 -27.52 9.27 3.20
CA LEU A 196 -28.88 9.45 2.69
C LEU A 196 -29.75 8.38 3.37
N GLN A 197 -30.74 8.84 4.12
CA GLN A 197 -31.72 8.02 4.84
C GLN A 197 -32.45 7.05 3.91
N TRP A 198 -32.83 5.90 4.45
CA TRP A 198 -34.16 5.36 4.22
C TRP A 198 -34.85 5.08 5.55
N LEU A 199 -35.98 5.75 5.74
CA LEU A 199 -37.04 5.39 6.67
C LEU A 199 -37.50 3.96 6.39
N LEU A 200 -37.63 3.16 7.46
CA LEU A 200 -38.91 2.65 7.98
C LEU A 200 -38.67 2.07 9.38
#